data_AF-A0A538QUI9-F1
#
_entry.id   AF-A0A538QUI9-F1
#
_cell.length_a   1.000
_cell.length_b   1.000
_cell.length_c   1.000
_cell.angle_alpha   90.00
_cell.angle_beta   90.00
_cell.angle_gamma   90.00
#
_symmetry.space_group_name_H-M   'P 1'
#
loop_
_entity.id
_entity.type
_entity.pdbx_description
1 polymer ?
#
loop_
_entity_poly.entity_id
_entity_poly.type
_entity_poly.pdbx_seq_one_letter_code
_entity_poly.pdbx_strand_id
1 'polypeptide(L)'
;MPVLSLADHAIFDTTDDSGIILDTRAGVYFDLNVTATIMLEAALACDTIDQVVAHLIERIDGSADTLRAGLECLVAELRARELLLSGATEPA
;
A
#
# COMPACT_ATOMS: atom_id res chain seq x y z
N MET A 1 2.35 13.93 6.46
CA MET A 1 1.18 13.16 6.02
C MET A 1 1.69 11.82 5.54
N PRO A 2 1.04 10.70 5.92
CA PRO A 2 1.44 9.38 5.43
C PRO A 2 1.44 9.37 3.91
N VAL A 3 2.36 8.59 3.31
CA VAL A 3 2.49 8.49 1.85
C VAL A 3 1.19 8.01 1.21
N LEU A 4 0.44 7.19 1.93
CA LEU A 4 -0.81 6.61 1.47
C LEU A 4 -1.88 6.69 2.55
N SER A 5 -3.12 6.90 2.13
CA SER A 5 -4.29 6.74 2.99
C SER A 5 -5.32 5.87 2.28
N LEU A 6 -5.83 4.87 2.99
CA LEU A 6 -6.96 4.06 2.53
C LEU A 6 -8.24 4.89 2.56
N ALA A 7 -9.17 4.59 1.65
CA ALA A 7 -10.49 5.20 1.67
C ALA A 7 -11.30 4.72 2.88
N ASP A 8 -12.28 5.51 3.31
CA ASP A 8 -13.12 5.20 4.48
C ASP A 8 -13.86 3.85 4.36
N HIS A 9 -14.19 3.46 3.12
CA HIS A 9 -14.85 2.20 2.80
C HIS A 9 -13.87 1.01 2.62
N ALA A 10 -12.56 1.25 2.64
CA ALA A 10 -11.53 0.23 2.46
C ALA A 10 -10.89 -0.10 3.81
N ILE A 11 -11.21 -1.29 4.33
CA ILE A 11 -10.67 -1.79 5.60
C ILE A 11 -9.48 -2.69 5.29
N PHE A 12 -8.29 -2.30 5.75
CA PHE A 12 -7.10 -3.14 5.70
C PHE A 12 -6.92 -3.88 7.02
N ASP A 13 -6.75 -5.20 6.94
CA ASP A 13 -6.46 -6.07 8.06
C ASP A 13 -5.31 -7.02 7.70
N THR A 14 -4.50 -7.42 8.66
CA THR A 14 -3.40 -8.38 8.46
C THR A 14 -3.75 -9.70 9.11
N THR A 15 -3.75 -10.77 8.32
CA THR A 15 -4.14 -12.12 8.74
C THR A 15 -3.13 -13.14 8.24
N ASP A 16 -2.50 -13.90 9.16
CA ASP A 16 -1.60 -15.02 8.86
C ASP A 16 -0.52 -14.69 7.81
N ASP A 17 0.28 -13.63 8.06
CA ASP A 17 1.39 -13.15 7.21
C ASP A 17 0.96 -12.48 5.88
N SER A 18 -0.31 -12.60 5.49
CA SER A 18 -0.93 -11.90 4.36
C SER A 18 -1.79 -10.72 4.80
N GLY A 19 -2.01 -9.78 3.90
CA GLY A 19 -2.82 -8.59 4.13
C GLY A 19 -4.13 -8.72 3.36
N ILE A 20 -5.23 -8.26 3.92
CA ILE A 20 -6.54 -8.32 3.27
C ILE A 20 -7.11 -6.90 3.25
N ILE A 21 -7.53 -6.45 2.07
CA ILE A 21 -8.29 -5.21 1.93
C ILE A 21 -9.74 -5.59 1.64
N LEU A 22 -10.63 -5.25 2.56
CA LEU A 22 -12.07 -5.36 2.39
C LEU A 22 -12.63 -4.04 1.87
N ASP A 23 -13.16 -4.06 0.65
CA ASP A 23 -13.97 -2.97 0.13
C ASP A 23 -15.42 -3.18 0.56
N THR A 24 -15.86 -2.39 1.54
CA THR A 24 -17.22 -2.47 2.08
C THR A 24 -18.29 -1.94 1.13
N ARG A 25 -17.90 -1.16 0.11
CA ARG A 25 -18.83 -0.54 -0.87
C ARG A 25 -19.24 -1.53 -1.95
N ALA A 26 -18.28 -2.27 -2.49
CA ALA A 26 -18.44 -3.30 -3.50
C ALA A 26 -18.65 -4.69 -2.88
N GLY A 27 -18.36 -4.86 -1.58
CA GLY A 27 -18.49 -6.16 -0.89
C GLY A 27 -17.47 -7.19 -1.37
N VAL A 28 -16.31 -6.71 -1.85
CA VAL A 28 -15.22 -7.55 -2.35
C VAL A 28 -14.03 -7.45 -1.40
N TYR A 29 -13.32 -8.56 -1.23
CA TYR A 29 -12.07 -8.56 -0.51
C TYR A 29 -10.94 -8.87 -1.49
N PHE A 30 -9.79 -8.23 -1.24
CA PHE A 30 -8.56 -8.43 -2.00
C PHE A 30 -7.53 -8.99 -1.05
N ASP A 31 -6.96 -10.13 -1.42
CA ASP A 31 -5.80 -10.70 -0.74
C ASP A 31 -4.54 -10.02 -1.29
N LEU A 32 -3.69 -9.56 -0.37
CA LEU A 32 -2.37 -9.04 -0.62
C LEU A 32 -1.37 -10.11 -0.19
N ASN A 33 -0.48 -10.41 -1.12
CA ASN A 33 0.69 -11.22 -0.84
C ASN A 33 1.59 -10.51 0.19
N VAL A 34 2.38 -11.27 0.96
CA VAL A 34 3.26 -10.80 2.04
C VAL A 34 4.06 -9.54 1.66
N THR A 35 4.63 -9.49 0.45
CA THR A 35 5.38 -8.32 -0.05
C THR A 35 4.49 -7.08 -0.16
N ALA A 36 3.29 -7.21 -0.73
CA ALA A 36 2.36 -6.11 -0.91
C ALA A 36 1.80 -5.62 0.44
N THR A 37 1.60 -6.54 1.38
CA THR A 37 1.20 -6.24 2.76
C THR A 37 2.26 -5.40 3.45
N ILE A 38 3.52 -5.84 3.43
CA ILE A 38 4.64 -5.10 4.05
C ILE A 38 4.80 -3.73 3.38
N MET A 39 4.64 -3.65 2.05
CA MET A 39 4.66 -2.39 1.29
C MET A 39 3.56 -1.43 1.75
N LEU A 40 2.34 -1.93 1.89
CA LEU A 40 1.20 -1.12 2.30
C LEU A 40 1.33 -0.67 3.76
N GLU A 41 1.70 -1.56 4.67
CA GLU A 41 1.98 -1.21 6.07
C GLU A 41 3.05 -0.13 6.18
N ALA A 42 4.16 -0.26 5.43
CA ALA A 42 5.22 0.73 5.41
C ALA A 42 4.71 2.07 4.84
N ALA A 43 3.91 2.05 3.76
CA ALA A 43 3.34 3.26 3.15
C ALA A 43 2.31 3.97 4.03
N LEU A 44 1.59 3.23 4.88
CA LEU A 44 0.65 3.76 5.88
C LEU A 44 1.38 4.30 7.12
N ALA A 45 2.51 3.70 7.49
CA ALA A 45 3.29 4.09 8.67
C ALA A 45 4.30 5.22 8.42
N CYS A 46 4.83 5.33 7.20
CA CYS A 46 5.84 6.32 6.83
C CYS A 46 5.25 7.52 6.09
N ASP A 47 5.90 8.67 6.25
CA ASP A 47 5.55 9.93 5.60
C ASP A 47 6.19 10.11 4.22
N THR A 48 7.24 9.34 3.89
CA THR A 48 7.98 9.49 2.62
C THR A 48 8.33 8.17 1.97
N ILE A 49 8.32 8.14 0.63
CA ILE A 49 8.68 6.97 -0.19
C ILE A 49 10.08 6.45 0.17
N ASP A 50 11.02 7.34 0.50
CA ASP A 50 12.38 6.94 0.88
C ASP A 50 12.42 6.13 2.18
N GLN A 51 11.63 6.53 3.19
CA GLN A 51 11.48 5.75 4.42
C GLN A 51 10.76 4.42 4.18
N VAL A 52 9.74 4.41 3.32
CA VAL A 52 9.05 3.18 2.92
C VAL A 52 10.05 2.21 2.28
N VAL A 53 10.85 2.68 1.34
CA VAL A 53 11.86 1.86 0.64
C VAL A 53 12.96 1.40 1.61
N ALA A 54 13.44 2.25 2.50
CA ALA A 54 14.42 1.86 3.52
C ALA A 54 13.86 0.74 4.42
N HIS A 55 12.63 0.88 4.90
CA HIS A 55 11.96 -0.12 5.74
C HIS A 55 11.69 -1.43 4.97
N LEU A 56 11.41 -1.32 3.67
CA LEU A 56 11.22 -2.48 2.79
C LEU A 56 12.52 -3.21 2.51
N ILE A 57 13.63 -2.52 2.29
CA ILE A 57 14.96 -3.13 2.06
C ILE A 57 15.39 -3.95 3.28
N GLU A 58 15.05 -3.52 4.50
CA GLU A 58 15.38 -4.26 5.72
C GLU A 58 14.55 -5.54 5.90
N ARG A 59 13.34 -5.61 5.30
CA ARG A 59 12.41 -6.75 5.46
C ARG A 59 12.33 -7.64 4.23
N ILE A 60 12.67 -7.11 3.06
CA ILE A 60 12.55 -7.74 1.75
C ILE A 60 13.90 -7.57 1.05
N ASP A 61 14.54 -8.69 0.73
CA ASP A 61 15.77 -8.68 -0.05
C ASP A 61 15.44 -8.20 -1.48
N GLY A 62 15.82 -6.97 -1.80
CA GLY A 62 15.47 -6.31 -3.05
C GLY A 62 16.18 -4.98 -3.25
N SER A 63 16.34 -4.56 -4.51
CA SER A 63 16.92 -3.25 -4.83
C SER A 63 15.89 -2.13 -4.64
N ALA A 64 16.35 -0.97 -4.18
CA ALA A 64 15.54 0.23 -3.97
C ALA A 64 14.66 0.58 -5.19
N ASP A 65 15.21 0.49 -6.41
CA ASP A 65 14.48 0.71 -7.65
C ASP A 65 13.33 -0.27 -7.88
N THR A 66 13.54 -1.57 -7.59
CA THR A 66 12.51 -2.59 -7.73
C THR A 66 11.40 -2.40 -6.70
N LEU A 67 11.77 -2.07 -5.47
CA LEU A 67 10.80 -1.81 -4.40
C LEU A 67 10.00 -0.54 -4.68
N ARG A 68 10.63 0.52 -5.18
CA ARG A 68 9.94 1.75 -5.58
C ARG A 68 8.97 1.47 -6.74
N ALA A 69 9.42 0.79 -7.79
CA ALA A 69 8.56 0.42 -8.92
C ALA A 69 7.39 -0.49 -8.50
N GLY A 70 7.64 -1.44 -7.59
CA GLY A 70 6.61 -2.31 -7.03
C GLY A 70 5.58 -1.54 -6.20
N LEU A 71 6.04 -0.58 -5.38
CA LEU A 71 5.17 0.30 -4.62
C LEU A 71 4.31 1.18 -5.54
N GLU A 72 4.90 1.79 -6.56
CA GLU A 72 4.15 2.58 -7.55
C GLU A 72 3.10 1.74 -8.29
N CYS A 73 3.44 0.48 -8.63
CA CYS A 73 2.51 -0.46 -9.24
C CYS A 73 1.36 -0.82 -8.29
N LEU A 74 1.66 -1.13 -7.04
CA LEU A 74 0.66 -1.42 -6.00
C LEU A 74 -0.29 -0.23 -5.79
N VAL A 75 0.27 0.99 -5.68
CA VAL A 75 -0.51 2.21 -5.53
C VAL A 75 -1.40 2.46 -6.75
N ALA A 76 -0.88 2.24 -7.96
CA ALA A 76 -1.67 2.35 -9.18
C ALA A 76 -2.84 1.35 -9.21
N GLU A 77 -2.62 0.10 -8.81
CA GLU A 77 -3.67 -0.92 -8.73
C GLU A 77 -4.73 -0.61 -7.67
N LEU A 78 -4.32 -0.16 -6.49
CA LEU A 78 -5.24 0.25 -5.42
C LEU A 78 -6.05 1.49 -5.83
N ARG A 79 -5.42 2.45 -6.52
CA ARG A 79 -6.09 3.65 -7.05
C ARG A 79 -7.09 3.29 -8.14
N ALA A 80 -6.73 2.38 -9.06
CA ALA A 80 -7.63 1.92 -10.12
C ALA A 80 -8.89 1.23 -9.57
N ARG A 81 -8.80 0.69 -8.35
CA ARG A 81 -9.89 0.05 -7.62
C ARG A 81 -10.63 1.00 -6.67
N GLU A 82 -10.31 2.29 -6.67
CA GLU A 82 -10.88 3.30 -5.75
C GLU A 82 -10.70 2.96 -4.25
N LEU A 83 -9.68 2.16 -3.91
CA LEU A 83 -9.38 1.75 -2.53
C LEU A 83 -8.56 2.79 -1.76
N LEU A 84 -7.98 3.75 -2.48
CA LEU A 84 -7.20 4.84 -1.91
C LEU A 84 -8.05 6.09 -1.78
N LEU A 85 -7.79 6.84 -0.72
CA LEU A 85 -8.39 8.16 -0.54
C LEU A 85 -7.87 9.07 -1.66
N SER A 86 -8.78 9.48 -2.56
CA SER A 86 -8.46 10.19 -3.81
C SER A 86 -7.77 11.56 -3.65
N GLY A 87 -7.36 11.95 -2.43
CA GLY A 87 -6.63 13.18 -2.14
C GLY A 87 -5.10 13.05 -2.09
N ALA A 88 -4.52 11.85 -2.26
CA ALA A 88 -3.06 11.66 -2.13
C ALA A 88 -2.23 11.98 -3.40
N THR A 89 -2.85 12.53 -4.46
CA THR A 89 -2.12 12.99 -5.65
C THR A 89 -2.82 14.21 -6.24
N GLU A 90 -2.52 15.38 -5.69
CA GLU A 90 -2.55 16.64 -6.42
C GLU A 90 -1.09 17.02 -6.71
N PRO A 91 -0.56 16.83 -7.94
CA PRO A 91 0.61 17.57 -8.37
C PRO A 91 0.16 19.02 -8.66
N ALA A 92 0.72 19.96 -7.91
CA ALA A 92 0.63 21.39 -8.19
C ALA A 92 1.41 21.75 -9.46
#